data_AF-A0A0C3CZ72-F1
#
_entry.id   AF-A0A0C3CZ72-F1
#
_cell.length_a   1.000
_cell.length_b   1.000
_cell.length_c   1.000
_cell.angle_alpha   90.00
_cell.angle_beta   90.00
_cell.angle_gamma   90.00
#
_symmetry.space_group_name_H-M   'P 1'
#
loop_
_entity.id
_entity.type
_entity.pdbx_description
1 polymer ?
#
loop_
_entity_poly.entity_id
_entity_poly.type
_entity_poly.pdbx_seq_one_letter_code
_entity_poly.pdbx_strand_id
1 'polypeptide(L)'
;MNRFALDLLFGSQANGHRHSRNAYFQILSPFPTAIEDSSTFMYSDFTTVKSRKKRKNKYPKAPPTSDLLAAAREEIRHSEWFAQCSQIIENAWKTFSAVDASTSRTPKVLCLGLGSPSSSQIARVQLAFLAETCKRLNVAHDMVFVYDPVFTPEDMELFTELQMIVLSETRAQRRLCVGSADNILHASL
;
A
#
# COMPACT_ATOMS: atom_id res chain seq x y z
N MET A 1 17.20 2.44 1.65
CA MET A 1 15.99 2.15 0.86
C MET A 1 15.56 0.73 1.18
N ASN A 2 14.47 0.58 1.93
CA ASN A 2 14.09 -0.68 2.58
C ASN A 2 13.51 -1.68 1.57
N ARG A 3 13.98 -2.93 1.65
CA ARG A 3 13.52 -4.12 0.93
C ARG A 3 11.97 -4.28 0.90
N PHE A 4 11.30 -3.68 1.88
CA PHE A 4 9.85 -3.62 2.02
C PHE A 4 9.09 -3.02 0.83
N ALA A 5 9.64 -2.05 0.08
CA ALA A 5 8.92 -1.43 -1.04
C ALA A 5 8.79 -2.35 -2.27
N LEU A 6 9.72 -3.29 -2.44
CA LEU A 6 9.65 -4.29 -3.53
C LEU A 6 8.76 -5.47 -3.16
N ASP A 7 8.77 -5.91 -1.89
CA ASP A 7 7.88 -6.98 -1.42
C ASP A 7 6.40 -6.54 -1.40
N LEU A 8 6.13 -5.24 -1.33
CA LEU A 8 4.78 -4.64 -1.30
C LEU A 8 4.01 -4.69 -2.63
N LEU A 9 4.69 -4.87 -3.77
CA LEU A 9 4.07 -4.95 -5.09
C LEU A 9 4.14 -6.35 -5.72
N PHE A 10 4.97 -7.25 -5.21
CA PHE A 10 5.12 -8.62 -5.70
C PHE A 10 4.66 -9.69 -4.70
N GLY A 11 3.56 -9.43 -4.01
CA GLY A 11 2.89 -10.43 -3.15
C GLY A 11 2.60 -11.74 -3.90
N SER A 12 3.46 -12.73 -3.64
CA SER A 12 3.22 -14.17 -3.59
C SER A 12 2.20 -14.75 -4.59
N GLN A 13 2.68 -15.10 -5.79
CA GLN A 13 2.04 -16.14 -6.61
C GLN A 13 2.34 -17.52 -5.98
N ALA A 14 1.41 -18.01 -5.16
CA ALA A 14 1.32 -19.41 -4.80
C ALA A 14 0.20 -20.07 -5.62
N ASN A 15 0.56 -20.84 -6.65
CA ASN A 15 -0.10 -22.09 -7.02
C ASN A 15 0.75 -22.86 -8.04
N GLY A 16 1.00 -24.14 -7.73
CA GLY A 16 2.11 -24.89 -8.32
C GLY A 16 1.76 -25.87 -9.43
N HIS A 17 2.82 -26.36 -10.08
CA HIS A 17 2.92 -27.75 -10.52
C HIS A 17 4.38 -28.16 -10.80
N ARG A 18 4.83 -29.15 -10.02
CA ARG A 18 5.78 -30.24 -10.33
C ARG A 18 6.64 -30.10 -11.62
N HIS A 19 7.96 -29.97 -11.49
CA HIS A 19 8.95 -31.06 -11.59
C HIS A 19 10.37 -30.49 -11.69
N SER A 20 11.23 -30.94 -10.76
CA SER A 20 12.64 -31.29 -10.96
C SER A 20 13.55 -30.32 -11.74
N ARG A 21 14.45 -29.64 -11.01
CA ARG A 21 15.89 -29.98 -11.01
C ARG A 21 16.67 -29.16 -9.98
N ASN A 22 17.55 -29.89 -9.31
CA ASN A 22 18.59 -29.50 -8.37
C ASN A 22 19.29 -28.17 -8.66
N ALA A 23 19.44 -27.36 -7.61
CA ALA A 23 20.71 -26.71 -7.27
C ALA A 23 20.65 -26.26 -5.79
N TYR A 24 21.05 -27.15 -4.89
CA TYR A 24 21.40 -26.78 -3.52
C TYR A 24 22.64 -25.89 -3.57
N PHE A 25 22.50 -24.59 -3.36
CA PHE A 25 23.62 -23.76 -2.92
C PHE A 25 23.79 -23.99 -1.41
N GLN A 26 24.65 -24.95 -1.07
CA GLN A 26 25.27 -25.05 0.24
C GLN A 26 26.19 -23.84 0.43
N ILE A 27 25.81 -22.91 1.29
CA ILE A 27 26.77 -22.07 2.00
C ILE A 27 26.85 -22.66 3.41
N LEU A 28 27.73 -23.64 3.57
CA LEU A 28 28.19 -24.12 4.87
C LEU A 28 29.19 -23.09 5.40
N SER A 29 28.78 -22.26 6.36
CA SER A 29 29.73 -21.63 7.26
C SER A 29 30.05 -22.61 8.40
N PRO A 30 31.33 -22.88 8.71
CA PRO A 30 31.70 -23.73 9.83
C PRO A 30 31.34 -23.02 11.14
N PHE A 31 30.54 -23.70 11.97
CA PHE A 31 30.34 -23.35 13.37
C PHE A 31 31.64 -23.63 14.14
N PRO A 32 32.24 -22.66 14.84
CA PRO A 32 33.27 -22.95 15.82
C PRO A 32 32.64 -23.57 17.08
N THR A 33 33.03 -24.81 17.37
CA THR A 33 32.82 -25.46 18.68
C THR A 33 33.93 -25.09 19.66
N ALA A 34 33.51 -24.97 20.93
CA ALA A 34 34.28 -24.83 22.18
C ALA A 34 34.76 -23.41 22.53
N ILE A 35 34.32 -22.90 23.68
CA ILE A 35 35.00 -23.03 24.98
C ILE A 35 33.99 -22.65 26.07
N GLU A 36 33.88 -23.50 27.09
CA GLU A 36 33.18 -23.21 28.34
C GLU A 36 34.00 -22.19 29.13
N ASP A 37 33.40 -21.04 29.42
CA ASP A 37 33.80 -20.21 30.56
C ASP A 37 32.62 -20.13 31.52
N SER A 38 32.76 -20.85 32.63
CA SER A 38 31.91 -20.75 33.82
C SER A 38 32.11 -19.36 34.44
N SER A 39 31.51 -18.33 33.85
CA SER A 39 31.44 -17.02 34.46
C SER A 39 30.50 -17.08 35.67
N THR A 40 31.10 -17.07 36.85
CA THR A 40 30.42 -16.89 38.12
C THR A 40 29.62 -15.59 38.07
N PHE A 41 28.30 -15.72 37.93
CA PHE A 41 27.37 -14.60 37.91
C PHE A 41 27.29 -13.99 39.32
N MET A 42 28.08 -12.95 39.57
CA MET A 42 27.99 -12.18 40.81
C MET A 42 26.76 -11.27 40.77
N TYR A 43 25.82 -11.51 41.67
CA TYR A 43 24.75 -10.57 41.98
C TYR A 43 25.36 -9.34 42.64
N SER A 44 25.52 -8.27 41.87
CA SER A 44 25.74 -6.94 42.43
C SER A 44 24.45 -6.45 43.10
N ASP A 45 24.63 -5.67 44.18
CA ASP A 45 23.60 -5.25 45.11
C ASP A 45 22.31 -4.77 44.43
N PHE A 46 21.19 -5.33 44.89
CA PHE A 46 19.86 -4.92 44.49
C PHE A 46 19.65 -3.44 44.85
N THR A 47 19.70 -2.59 43.85
CA THR A 47 19.30 -1.19 43.99
C THR A 47 17.78 -1.13 44.06
N THR A 48 17.25 -0.75 45.22
CA THR A 48 15.81 -0.54 45.40
C THR A 48 15.35 0.61 44.52
N VAL A 49 14.59 0.30 43.47
CA VAL A 49 14.06 1.29 42.55
C VAL A 49 13.05 2.15 43.31
N LYS A 50 13.38 3.42 43.54
CA LYS A 50 12.47 4.39 44.16
C LYS A 50 11.16 4.39 43.39
N SER A 51 10.04 4.25 44.10
CA SER A 51 8.68 4.25 43.54
C SER A 51 8.51 5.44 42.59
N ARG A 52 8.46 5.16 41.28
CA ARG A 52 8.36 6.17 40.24
C ARG A 52 7.04 6.92 40.41
N LYS A 53 7.12 8.19 40.81
CA LYS A 53 5.98 9.11 40.93
C LYS A 53 5.17 9.04 39.64
N LYS A 54 3.92 8.55 39.74
CA LYS A 54 2.99 8.35 38.63
C LYS A 54 2.62 9.72 38.04
N ARG A 55 3.43 10.23 37.11
CA ARG A 55 3.07 11.42 36.34
C ARG A 55 1.87 11.04 35.49
N LYS A 56 0.75 11.78 35.60
CA LYS A 56 -0.38 11.71 34.67
C LYS A 56 0.15 12.02 33.28
N ASN A 57 0.57 11.00 32.55
CA ASN A 57 1.11 11.14 31.21
C ASN A 57 -0.09 11.37 30.29
N LYS A 58 -0.31 12.62 29.88
CA LYS A 58 -1.20 12.90 28.74
C LYS A 58 -0.55 12.21 27.55
N TYR A 59 -1.16 11.12 27.07
CA TYR A 59 -0.74 10.54 25.80
C TYR A 59 -0.92 11.59 24.72
N PRO A 60 0.10 11.86 23.88
CA PRO A 60 -0.08 12.72 22.73
C PRO A 60 -1.20 12.16 21.87
N LYS A 61 -2.11 13.04 21.42
CA LYS A 61 -3.18 12.66 20.50
C LYS A 61 -2.53 12.13 19.22
N ALA A 62 -3.00 10.98 18.72
CA ALA A 62 -2.52 10.46 17.45
C ALA A 62 -2.71 11.50 16.33
N PRO A 63 -1.75 11.64 15.40
CA PRO A 63 -1.91 12.53 14.26
C PRO A 63 -3.09 12.06 13.39
N PRO A 64 -3.82 12.98 12.75
CA PRO A 64 -4.91 12.62 11.84
C PRO A 64 -4.36 11.88 10.61
N THR A 65 -5.19 11.02 10.02
CA THR A 65 -4.80 10.20 8.86
C THR A 65 -4.39 11.04 7.65
N SER A 66 -4.98 12.23 7.47
CA SER A 66 -4.63 13.19 6.42
C SER A 66 -3.18 13.68 6.54
N ASP A 67 -2.69 13.98 7.74
CA ASP A 67 -1.30 14.38 7.99
C ASP A 67 -0.33 13.22 7.67
N LEU A 68 -0.69 12.01 8.08
CA LEU A 68 0.10 10.80 7.78
C LEU A 68 0.15 10.53 6.27
N LEU A 69 -0.95 10.74 5.56
CA LEU A 69 -1.01 10.63 4.10
C LEU A 69 -0.17 11.71 3.44
N ALA A 70 -0.23 12.96 3.91
CA ALA A 70 0.56 14.06 3.37
C ALA A 70 2.07 13.77 3.48
N ALA A 71 2.52 13.24 4.62
CA ALA A 71 3.89 12.79 4.81
C ALA A 71 4.27 11.67 3.83
N ALA A 72 3.41 10.65 3.67
CA ALA A 72 3.65 9.55 2.72
C ALA A 72 3.72 10.04 1.26
N ARG A 73 2.88 11.01 0.88
CA ARG A 73 2.94 11.64 -0.45
C ARG A 73 4.26 12.36 -0.68
N GLU A 74 4.74 13.10 0.32
CA GLU A 74 6.03 13.78 0.22
C GLU A 74 7.20 12.81 0.07
N GLU A 75 7.18 11.71 0.82
CA GLU A 75 8.18 10.65 0.70
C GLU A 75 8.18 10.05 -0.71
N ILE A 76 7.00 9.75 -1.26
CA ILE A 76 6.86 9.18 -2.61
C ILE A 76 7.35 10.14 -3.69
N ARG A 77 7.04 11.44 -3.60
CA ARG A 77 7.46 12.42 -4.62
C ARG A 77 8.97 12.50 -4.79
N HIS A 78 9.72 12.30 -3.72
CA HIS A 78 11.18 12.34 -3.72
C HIS A 78 11.84 11.00 -4.02
N SER A 79 11.05 9.94 -4.22
CA SER A 79 11.56 8.60 -4.47
C SER A 79 11.94 8.42 -5.94
N GLU A 80 13.19 8.01 -6.20
CA GLU A 80 13.63 7.61 -7.55
C GLU A 80 12.78 6.49 -8.14
N TRP A 81 12.31 5.57 -7.28
CA TRP A 81 11.42 4.49 -7.68
C TRP A 81 10.09 5.04 -8.23
N PHE A 82 9.51 6.05 -7.57
CA PHE A 82 8.27 6.65 -8.05
C PHE A 82 8.47 7.36 -9.39
N ALA A 83 9.62 8.02 -9.60
CA ALA A 83 9.95 8.64 -10.87
C ALA A 83 10.03 7.61 -12.01
N GLN A 84 10.69 6.48 -11.77
CA GLN A 84 10.79 5.38 -12.74
C GLN A 84 9.43 4.74 -13.03
N CYS A 85 8.66 4.40 -12.00
CA CYS A 85 7.32 3.83 -12.15
C CYS A 85 6.37 4.79 -12.87
N SER A 86 6.41 6.09 -12.53
CA SER A 86 5.59 7.10 -13.18
C SER A 86 5.89 7.20 -14.67
N GLN A 87 7.16 7.11 -15.08
CA GLN A 87 7.52 7.14 -16.49
C GLN A 87 6.93 5.95 -17.27
N ILE A 88 6.97 4.76 -16.68
CA ILE A 88 6.38 3.55 -17.28
C ILE A 88 4.87 3.72 -17.43
N ILE A 89 4.20 4.18 -16.38
CA ILE A 89 2.74 4.39 -16.37
C ILE A 89 2.35 5.49 -17.37
N GLU A 90 3.06 6.60 -17.43
CA GLU A 90 2.82 7.67 -18.41
C GLU A 90 2.94 7.18 -19.85
N ASN A 91 3.95 6.37 -20.16
CA ASN A 91 4.15 5.83 -21.49
C ASN A 91 2.99 4.88 -21.88
N ALA A 92 2.58 4.02 -20.96
CA ALA A 92 1.42 3.16 -21.15
C ALA A 92 0.13 3.98 -21.32
N TRP A 93 -0.05 5.01 -20.49
CA TRP A 93 -1.22 5.89 -20.52
C TRP A 93 -1.35 6.67 -21.83
N LYS A 94 -0.24 7.20 -22.35
CA LYS A 94 -0.20 7.88 -23.66
C LYS A 94 -0.60 6.93 -24.80
N THR A 95 -0.09 5.71 -24.76
CA THR A 95 -0.42 4.67 -25.74
C THR A 95 -1.90 4.33 -25.69
N PHE A 96 -2.45 4.14 -24.48
CA PHE A 96 -3.87 3.88 -24.25
C PHE A 96 -4.75 5.04 -24.75
N SER A 97 -4.40 6.27 -24.37
CA SER A 97 -5.16 7.47 -24.73
C SER A 97 -5.12 7.78 -26.23
N ALA A 98 -4.05 7.41 -26.94
CA ALA A 98 -3.95 7.59 -28.38
C ALA A 98 -4.91 6.67 -29.17
N VAL A 99 -5.17 5.46 -28.67
CA VAL A 99 -6.13 4.52 -29.28
C VAL A 99 -7.56 5.00 -29.07
N ASP A 100 -7.87 5.48 -27.86
CA ASP A 100 -9.21 5.94 -27.48
C ASP A 100 -9.55 7.37 -27.95
N ALA A 101 -8.62 8.10 -28.57
CA ALA A 101 -8.93 9.37 -29.23
C ALA A 101 -10.04 9.23 -30.30
N SER A 102 -10.23 8.01 -30.81
CA SER A 102 -11.31 7.66 -31.73
C SER A 102 -12.69 7.45 -31.06
N THR A 103 -12.72 7.14 -29.75
CA THR A 103 -13.94 6.76 -29.02
C THR A 103 -14.45 7.85 -28.06
N SER A 104 -13.74 8.98 -27.92
CA SER A 104 -14.08 10.12 -27.04
C SER A 104 -14.28 9.77 -25.56
N ARG A 105 -13.85 8.59 -25.13
CA ARG A 105 -14.03 8.14 -23.74
C ARG A 105 -12.87 8.60 -22.88
N THR A 106 -13.20 9.23 -21.76
CA THR A 106 -12.22 9.55 -20.73
C THR A 106 -11.85 8.28 -19.96
N PRO A 107 -10.55 7.96 -19.83
CA PRO A 107 -10.11 6.81 -19.06
C PRO A 107 -10.52 6.93 -17.58
N LYS A 108 -10.91 5.82 -16.96
CA LYS A 108 -11.27 5.73 -15.54
C LYS A 108 -10.25 4.87 -14.81
N VAL A 109 -9.93 5.23 -13.57
CA VAL A 109 -9.02 4.48 -12.71
C VAL A 109 -9.83 3.71 -11.68
N LEU A 110 -9.58 2.41 -11.57
CA LEU A 110 -10.17 1.55 -10.54
C LEU A 110 -9.05 0.95 -9.69
N CYS A 111 -9.06 1.24 -8.39
CA CYS A 111 -8.15 0.66 -7.42
C CYS A 111 -8.91 -0.32 -6.52
N LEU A 112 -8.42 -1.56 -6.44
CA LEU A 112 -8.98 -2.64 -5.65
C LEU A 112 -7.94 -3.11 -4.64
N GLY A 113 -8.37 -3.46 -3.44
CA GLY A 113 -7.46 -4.07 -2.45
C GLY A 113 -6.46 -3.09 -1.86
N LEU A 114 -6.88 -1.84 -1.62
CA LEU A 114 -6.04 -0.78 -1.07
C LEU A 114 -5.70 -0.99 0.42
N GLY A 115 -6.48 -1.81 1.13
CA GLY A 115 -6.48 -1.85 2.59
C GLY A 115 -7.07 -0.58 3.21
N SER A 116 -6.89 -0.40 4.52
CA SER A 116 -7.41 0.77 5.24
C SER A 116 -6.28 1.78 5.57
N PRO A 117 -6.24 2.97 4.93
CA PRO A 117 -5.25 4.01 5.19
C PRO A 117 -5.19 4.50 6.64
N SER A 118 -6.30 4.56 7.36
CA SER A 118 -6.33 4.91 8.79
C SER A 118 -5.61 3.86 9.65
N SER A 119 -5.77 2.57 9.34
CA SER A 119 -5.21 1.48 10.15
C SER A 119 -3.85 0.95 9.69
N SER A 120 -3.43 1.21 8.45
CA SER A 120 -2.24 0.61 7.85
C SER A 120 -1.33 1.62 7.16
N GLN A 121 -0.05 1.66 7.57
CA GLN A 121 0.97 2.46 6.88
C GLN A 121 1.13 2.04 5.42
N ILE A 122 1.03 0.75 5.13
CA ILE A 122 1.11 0.21 3.78
C ILE A 122 -0.02 0.77 2.91
N ALA A 123 -1.26 0.74 3.40
CA ALA A 123 -2.40 1.28 2.68
C ALA A 123 -2.27 2.79 2.42
N ARG A 124 -1.67 3.54 3.36
CA ARG A 124 -1.35 4.97 3.15
C ARG A 124 -0.34 5.18 2.03
N VAL A 125 0.72 4.37 1.98
CA VAL A 125 1.72 4.45 0.91
C VAL A 125 1.08 4.10 -0.45
N GLN A 126 0.24 3.07 -0.50
CA GLN A 126 -0.50 2.71 -1.72
C GLN A 126 -1.45 3.83 -2.18
N LEU A 127 -2.18 4.46 -1.25
CA LEU A 127 -3.05 5.60 -1.55
C LEU A 127 -2.25 6.82 -2.01
N ALA A 128 -1.11 7.09 -1.36
CA ALA A 128 -0.23 8.18 -1.75
C ALA A 128 0.33 7.96 -3.17
N PHE A 129 0.72 6.73 -3.50
CA PHE A 129 1.14 6.36 -4.85
C PHE A 129 0.02 6.60 -5.86
N LEU A 130 -1.19 6.07 -5.61
CA LEU A 130 -2.35 6.25 -6.48
C LEU A 130 -2.64 7.74 -6.72
N ALA A 131 -2.66 8.56 -5.67
CA ALA A 131 -2.97 9.98 -5.75
C ALA A 131 -1.92 10.75 -6.56
N GLU A 132 -0.62 10.50 -6.33
CA GLU A 132 0.44 11.17 -7.06
C GLU A 132 0.50 10.71 -8.54
N THR A 133 0.25 9.43 -8.82
CA THR A 133 0.11 8.93 -10.19
C THR A 133 -1.06 9.59 -10.91
N CYS A 134 -2.26 9.64 -10.29
CA CYS A 134 -3.43 10.27 -10.91
C CYS A 134 -3.19 11.76 -11.21
N LYS A 135 -2.57 12.48 -10.26
CA LYS A 135 -2.17 13.89 -10.45
C LYS A 135 -1.23 14.04 -11.65
N ARG A 136 -0.23 13.17 -11.76
CA ARG A 136 0.77 13.22 -12.82
C ARG A 136 0.21 12.89 -14.20
N LEU A 137 -0.77 12.00 -14.26
CA LEU A 137 -1.51 11.66 -15.48
C LEU A 137 -2.65 12.65 -15.81
N ASN A 138 -2.85 13.68 -14.97
CA ASN A 138 -3.96 14.63 -15.07
C ASN A 138 -5.34 13.93 -15.12
N VAL A 139 -5.51 12.87 -14.32
CA VAL A 139 -6.79 12.18 -14.15
C VAL A 139 -7.65 12.98 -13.18
N ALA A 140 -8.87 13.30 -13.59
CA ALA A 140 -9.83 13.97 -12.72
C ALA A 140 -10.19 13.06 -11.52
N HIS A 141 -10.31 13.65 -10.33
CA HIS A 141 -10.51 12.89 -9.09
C HIS A 141 -11.82 12.09 -9.09
N ASP A 142 -12.86 12.61 -9.74
CA ASP A 142 -14.16 11.95 -9.95
C ASP A 142 -14.11 10.75 -10.92
N MET A 143 -12.98 10.53 -11.59
CA MET A 143 -12.71 9.36 -12.43
C MET A 143 -11.92 8.27 -11.69
N VAL A 144 -11.60 8.49 -10.41
CA VAL A 144 -10.90 7.53 -9.56
C VAL A 144 -11.91 6.80 -8.67
N PHE A 145 -12.00 5.50 -8.86
CA PHE A 145 -12.86 4.61 -8.09
C PHE A 145 -12.00 3.73 -7.17
N VAL A 146 -12.37 3.64 -5.89
CA VAL A 146 -11.65 2.80 -4.91
C VAL A 146 -12.61 1.80 -4.26
N TYR A 147 -12.10 0.61 -3.96
CA TYR A 147 -12.85 -0.39 -3.21
C TYR A 147 -11.93 -1.28 -2.38
N ASP A 148 -12.29 -1.44 -1.12
CA ASP A 148 -11.77 -2.48 -0.23
C ASP A 148 -12.83 -2.80 0.84
N PRO A 149 -13.12 -4.07 1.15
CA PRO A 149 -14.04 -4.43 2.23
C PRO A 149 -13.58 -3.99 3.62
N VAL A 150 -12.30 -3.64 3.81
CA VAL A 150 -11.76 -3.25 5.12
C VAL A 150 -11.77 -1.75 5.38
N PHE A 151 -12.35 -0.94 4.48
CA PHE A 151 -12.45 0.51 4.70
C PHE A 151 -13.24 0.83 5.97
N THR A 152 -12.71 1.76 6.75
CA THR A 152 -13.33 2.31 7.96
C THR A 152 -14.06 3.62 7.64
N PRO A 153 -14.94 4.12 8.54
CA PRO A 153 -15.56 5.44 8.35
C PRO A 153 -14.56 6.58 8.15
N GLU A 154 -13.42 6.54 8.85
CA GLU A 154 -12.34 7.53 8.69
C GLU A 154 -11.74 7.48 7.27
N ASP A 155 -11.60 6.27 6.69
CA ASP A 155 -11.14 6.13 5.30
C ASP A 155 -12.17 6.73 4.32
N MET A 156 -13.46 6.56 4.57
CA MET A 156 -14.53 7.12 3.73
C MET A 156 -14.52 8.65 3.73
N GLU A 157 -14.30 9.27 4.90
CA GLU A 157 -14.12 10.72 5.04
C GLU A 157 -12.88 11.17 4.26
N LEU A 158 -11.76 10.48 4.42
CA LEU A 158 -10.53 10.76 3.68
C LEU A 158 -10.72 10.67 2.15
N PHE A 159 -11.41 9.64 1.65
CA PHE A 159 -11.68 9.53 0.21
C PHE A 159 -12.61 10.63 -0.30
N THR A 160 -13.55 11.08 0.54
CA THR A 160 -14.42 12.22 0.22
C THR A 160 -13.62 13.51 0.10
N GLU A 161 -12.69 13.76 1.02
CA GLU A 161 -11.76 14.91 0.96
C GLU A 161 -10.88 14.88 -0.30
N LEU A 162 -10.45 13.68 -0.71
CA LEU A 162 -9.66 13.47 -1.93
C LEU A 162 -10.50 13.44 -3.22
N GLN A 163 -11.81 13.64 -3.11
CA GLN A 163 -12.78 13.60 -4.21
C GLN A 163 -12.77 12.27 -5.00
N MET A 164 -12.42 11.16 -4.34
CA MET A 164 -12.44 9.82 -4.93
C MET A 164 -13.78 9.13 -4.68
N ILE A 165 -14.20 8.29 -5.62
CA ILE A 165 -15.49 7.58 -5.52
C ILE A 165 -15.27 6.22 -4.87
N VAL A 166 -15.77 6.04 -3.65
CA VAL A 166 -15.80 4.71 -3.02
C VAL A 166 -16.94 3.88 -3.61
N LEU A 167 -16.61 2.69 -4.12
CA LEU A 167 -17.62 1.76 -4.63
C LEU A 167 -18.22 0.93 -3.50
N SER A 168 -19.49 0.56 -3.65
CA SER A 168 -20.11 -0.51 -2.88
C SER A 168 -19.69 -1.88 -3.43
N GLU A 169 -19.73 -2.93 -2.61
CA GLU A 169 -19.42 -4.31 -3.02
C GLU A 169 -20.11 -4.74 -4.32
N THR A 170 -21.43 -4.50 -4.42
CA THR A 170 -22.23 -4.83 -5.63
C THR A 170 -21.77 -4.10 -6.89
N ARG A 171 -21.16 -2.92 -6.76
CA ARG A 171 -20.64 -2.15 -7.89
C ARG A 171 -19.24 -2.60 -8.27
N ALA A 172 -18.42 -2.96 -7.28
CA ALA A 172 -17.10 -3.53 -7.51
C ALA A 172 -17.20 -4.87 -8.26
N GLN A 173 -18.07 -5.78 -7.81
CA GLN A 173 -18.33 -7.06 -8.47
C GLN A 173 -18.80 -6.87 -9.93
N ARG A 174 -19.78 -5.99 -10.16
CA ARG A 174 -20.29 -5.74 -11.52
C ARG A 174 -19.21 -5.26 -12.47
N ARG A 175 -18.32 -4.35 -12.04
CA ARG A 175 -17.23 -3.83 -12.89
C ARG A 175 -16.16 -4.87 -13.20
N LEU A 176 -15.89 -5.78 -12.26
CA LEU A 176 -14.98 -6.92 -12.50
C LEU A 176 -15.55 -7.94 -13.48
N CYS A 177 -16.87 -8.08 -13.52
CA CYS A 177 -17.55 -9.00 -14.43
C CYS A 177 -17.74 -8.45 -15.86
N VAL A 178 -17.48 -7.16 -16.13
CA VAL A 178 -17.55 -6.59 -17.49
C VAL A 178 -16.26 -6.90 -18.27
N GLY A 179 -15.97 -8.18 -18.43
CA GLY A 179 -14.93 -8.71 -19.32
C GLY A 179 -15.44 -9.08 -20.71
N SER A 180 -16.69 -8.78 -21.06
CA SER A 180 -17.21 -9.13 -22.39
C SER A 180 -18.35 -8.20 -22.81
N ALA A 181 -18.08 -7.44 -23.87
CA ALA A 181 -18.98 -6.76 -24.80
C ALA A 181 -20.20 -5.99 -24.24
N ASP A 182 -20.16 -4.67 -24.42
CA ASP A 182 -21.28 -3.74 -24.61
C ASP A 182 -22.45 -3.70 -23.61
N ASN A 183 -22.77 -2.47 -23.18
CA ASN A 183 -23.97 -2.06 -22.41
C ASN A 183 -23.97 -2.55 -20.95
N ILE A 184 -24.37 -1.75 -19.96
CA ILE A 184 -25.77 -1.42 -19.73
C ILE A 184 -25.84 -0.11 -18.94
N LEU A 185 -26.49 0.88 -19.56
CA LEU A 185 -27.31 1.86 -18.87
C LEU A 185 -28.33 1.12 -18.01
N HIS A 186 -28.18 1.15 -16.70
CA HIS A 186 -29.34 1.09 -15.81
C HIS A 186 -29.12 2.12 -14.70
N ALA A 187 -29.49 3.35 -15.04
CA ALA A 187 -30.09 4.23 -14.07
C ALA A 187 -31.36 3.53 -13.58
N SER A 188 -31.49 3.35 -12.27
CA SER A 188 -32.79 3.12 -11.63
C SER A 188 -32.73 3.75 -10.25
N LEU A 189 -33.30 4.96 -10.23
CA LEU A 189 -33.90 5.74 -9.15
C LEU A 189 -33.10 5.87 -7.83
#